data_AF-A0A5C6M3V0-F1
#
_entry.id   AF-A0A5C6M3V0-F1
#
_cell.length_a   1.000
_cell.length_b   1.000
_cell.length_c   1.000
_cell.angle_alpha   90.00
_cell.angle_beta   90.00
_cell.angle_gamma   90.00
#
_symmetry.space_group_name_H-M   'P 1'
#
loop_
_entity.id
_entity.type
_entity.pdbx_description
1 polymer ?
#
loop_
_entity_poly.entity_id
_entity_poly.type
_entity_poly.pdbx_seq_one_letter_code
_entity_poly.pdbx_strand_id
1 'polypeptide(L)'
;HLCVLLHLFDQDYYVDVGYGAPLFEARPLKQSFVLRAPSEVFEYCVESDSQPNSAEPPKSARVVRTPGPTKVLSFALKSLEDVRDAIAFANSWETSRHLKIPTASRFVDGGYLHLVSPKHEEPHGKGSRCSVQQRQQLRETRFPRCML
;
A
#
# COMPACT_ATOMS: atom_id res chain seq x y z
N HIS A 1 5.11 7.62 -3.65
CA HIS A 1 4.08 7.26 -2.67
C HIS A 1 3.92 8.45 -1.76
N LEU A 2 2.71 9.00 -1.64
CA LEU A 2 2.44 10.19 -0.84
C LEU A 2 1.59 9.78 0.35
N CYS A 3 1.97 10.28 1.52
CA CYS A 3 1.23 10.11 2.76
C CYS A 3 0.80 11.48 3.26
N VAL A 4 -0.22 11.51 4.11
CA VAL A 4 -0.75 12.76 4.67
C VAL A 4 -0.24 12.90 6.10
N LEU A 5 0.30 14.08 6.40
CA LEU A 5 0.49 14.52 7.76
C LEU A 5 -0.78 15.22 8.22
N LEU A 6 -1.33 14.77 9.33
CA LEU A 6 -2.48 15.40 9.96
C LEU A 6 -2.07 15.96 11.32
N HIS A 7 -2.20 17.29 11.47
CA HIS A 7 -2.02 17.97 12.73
C HIS A 7 -3.36 18.02 13.47
N LEU A 8 -3.45 17.37 14.63
CA LEU A 8 -4.63 17.42 15.50
C LEU A 8 -4.19 17.79 16.91
N PHE A 9 -4.71 18.91 17.40
CA PHE A 9 -4.33 19.48 18.69
C PHE A 9 -2.80 19.62 18.79
N ASP A 10 -2.19 18.99 19.79
CA ASP A 10 -0.75 19.07 20.07
C ASP A 10 0.04 17.89 19.49
N GLN A 11 -0.52 17.14 18.54
CA GLN A 11 0.10 15.92 18.02
C GLN A 11 -0.01 15.74 16.50
N ASP A 12 1.08 15.22 15.94
CA ASP A 12 1.23 14.86 14.54
C ASP A 12 0.84 13.40 14.28
N TYR A 13 0.01 13.18 13.27
CA TYR A 13 -0.45 11.86 12.87
C TYR A 13 -0.03 11.53 11.44
N TYR A 14 0.53 10.34 11.28
CA TYR A 14 0.71 9.65 10.01
C TYR A 14 -0.64 9.10 9.53
N VAL A 15 -1.00 9.46 8.30
CA VAL A 15 -2.20 8.96 7.61
C VAL A 15 -1.80 8.50 6.22
N ASP A 16 -2.27 7.31 5.83
CA ASP A 16 -2.00 6.75 4.51
C ASP A 16 -3.24 6.05 3.94
N VAL A 17 -3.91 6.75 3.03
CA VAL A 17 -5.11 6.27 2.34
C VAL A 17 -4.81 5.70 0.95
N GLY A 18 -3.57 5.86 0.46
CA GLY A 18 -3.19 5.55 -0.91
C GLY A 18 -2.42 4.25 -1.07
N TYR A 19 -1.85 3.70 0.01
CA TYR A 19 -0.92 2.57 -0.10
C TYR A 19 -1.56 1.19 -0.16
N GLY A 20 -2.88 1.12 0.03
CA GLY A 20 -3.57 -0.16 0.22
C GLY A 20 -2.89 -0.98 1.32
N ALA A 21 -2.57 -0.33 2.44
CA ALA A 21 -2.12 -0.96 3.67
C ALA A 21 -3.31 -1.01 4.65
N PRO A 22 -3.28 -1.85 5.70
CA PRO A 22 -4.37 -1.96 6.67
C PRO A 22 -4.38 -0.77 7.66
N LEU A 23 -4.13 0.44 7.16
CA LEU A 23 -4.11 1.69 7.92
C LEU A 23 -5.45 2.40 7.71
N PHE A 24 -6.44 2.06 8.55
CA PHE A 24 -7.74 2.76 8.59
C PHE A 24 -7.82 3.76 9.75
N GLU A 25 -6.70 4.00 10.41
CA GLU A 25 -6.60 4.85 11.58
C GLU A 25 -5.40 5.78 11.40
N ALA A 26 -5.57 7.03 11.84
CA ALA A 26 -4.46 7.94 12.03
C ALA A 26 -3.57 7.40 13.16
N ARG A 27 -2.26 7.31 12.92
CA ARG A 27 -1.30 6.82 13.92
C ARG A 27 -0.30 7.91 14.28
N PRO A 28 0.15 8.01 15.54
CA PRO A 28 1.18 8.97 15.93
C PRO A 28 2.41 8.90 14.99
N LEU A 29 2.78 10.03 14.37
CA LEU A 29 3.84 10.07 13.35
C LEU A 29 5.19 9.59 13.89
N LYS A 30 5.51 9.93 15.14
CA LYS A 30 6.82 9.71 15.76
C LYS A 30 6.83 8.54 16.74
N GLN A 31 5.88 7.61 16.63
CA GLN A 31 5.89 6.38 17.43
C GLN A 31 5.90 5.15 16.52
N SER A 32 6.76 4.19 16.85
CA SER A 32 6.80 2.91 16.14
C SER A 32 5.56 2.08 16.47
N PHE A 33 5.04 1.33 15.49
CA PHE A 33 3.90 0.44 15.67
C PHE A 33 3.93 -0.74 14.69
N VAL A 34 3.19 -1.79 15.04
CA VAL A 34 2.99 -2.97 14.20
C VAL A 34 1.49 -3.25 14.07
N LEU A 35 1.03 -3.42 12.83
CA LEU A 35 -0.33 -3.86 12.51
C LEU A 35 -0.27 -5.24 11.90
N ARG A 36 -1.15 -6.13 12.35
CA ARG A 36 -1.28 -7.50 11.82
C ARG A 36 -2.66 -7.66 11.21
N ALA A 37 -2.70 -7.91 9.91
CA ALA A 37 -3.88 -8.32 9.18
C ALA A 37 -3.75 -9.80 8.78
N PRO A 38 -4.85 -10.50 8.45
CA PRO A 38 -4.79 -11.90 8.05
C PRO A 38 -3.84 -12.19 6.88
N SER A 39 -3.70 -11.24 5.95
CA SER A 39 -2.90 -11.38 4.73
C SER A 39 -1.55 -10.66 4.76
N GLU A 40 -1.30 -9.77 5.73
CA GLU A 40 -0.04 -9.02 5.79
C GLU A 40 0.27 -8.48 7.20
N VAL A 41 1.56 -8.27 7.46
CA VAL A 41 2.07 -7.51 8.60
C VAL A 41 2.61 -6.18 8.09
N PHE A 42 2.25 -5.10 8.76
CA PHE A 42 2.74 -3.75 8.51
C PHE A 42 3.53 -3.27 9.73
N GLU A 43 4.80 -2.92 9.53
CA GLU A 43 5.68 -2.41 10.58
C GLU A 43 6.11 -0.99 10.23
N TYR A 44 5.89 -0.08 11.18
CA TYR A 44 6.34 1.31 11.12
C TYR A 44 7.38 1.51 12.20
N CYS A 45 8.63 1.78 11.80
CA CYS A 45 9.77 1.90 12.71
C CYS A 45 10.38 3.29 12.57
N VAL A 46 10.22 4.14 13.58
CA VAL A 46 10.81 5.49 13.61
C VAL A 46 12.31 5.37 13.86
N GLU A 47 13.12 6.08 13.07
CA GLU A 47 14.59 5.88 13.12
C GLU A 47 15.25 6.35 14.43
N SER A 48 14.60 7.23 15.22
CA SER A 48 15.11 7.60 16.55
C SER A 48 15.08 6.43 17.54
N ASP A 49 14.20 5.45 17.37
CA ASP A 49 14.15 4.26 18.24
C ASP A 49 15.39 3.37 18.07
N SER A 50 16.16 3.58 16.99
CA SER A 50 17.47 2.95 16.75
C SER A 50 18.65 3.70 17.36
N GLN A 51 18.45 4.92 17.87
CA GLN A 51 19.48 5.78 18.49
C GLN A 51 18.89 6.54 19.70
N PRO A 52 18.63 5.84 20.82
CA PRO A 52 17.85 6.35 21.95
C PRO A 52 18.46 7.56 22.70
N ASN A 53 19.68 7.98 22.36
CA ASN A 53 20.40 9.10 22.98
C ASN A 53 20.61 10.30 22.03
N SER A 54 19.97 10.33 20.86
CA SER A 54 20.06 11.47 19.94
C SER A 54 19.19 12.62 20.43
N ALA A 55 19.78 13.82 20.55
CA ALA A 55 19.06 15.06 20.87
C ALA A 55 18.23 15.59 19.68
N GLU A 56 18.44 15.07 18.48
CA GLU A 56 17.69 15.49 17.30
C GLU A 56 16.37 14.71 17.16
N PRO A 57 15.27 15.37 16.79
CA PRO A 57 14.01 14.69 16.51
C PRO A 57 14.17 13.74 15.30
N PRO A 58 13.41 12.63 15.27
CA PRO A 58 13.43 11.73 14.12
C PRO A 58 13.00 12.46 12.84
N LYS A 59 13.65 12.10 11.72
CA LYS A 59 13.41 12.70 10.39
C LYS A 59 12.73 11.73 9.42
N SER A 60 12.64 10.45 9.80
CA SER A 60 12.12 9.38 8.96
C SER A 60 11.63 8.19 9.78
N ALA A 61 10.84 7.35 9.10
CA ALA A 61 10.47 6.02 9.56
C ALA A 61 10.67 5.00 8.44
N ARG A 62 11.12 3.79 8.79
CA ARG A 62 11.11 2.63 7.90
C ARG A 62 9.73 1.98 7.96
N VAL A 63 9.15 1.73 6.79
CA VAL A 63 7.86 1.08 6.62
C VAL A 63 8.06 -0.27 5.94
N VAL A 64 7.78 -1.36 6.65
CA VAL A 64 7.93 -2.74 6.14
C VAL A 64 6.56 -3.37 5.97
N ARG A 65 6.35 -4.04 4.84
CA ARG A 65 5.18 -4.89 4.60
C ARG A 65 5.60 -6.32 4.36
N THR A 66 4.93 -7.27 5.00
CA THR A 66 5.23 -8.70 4.89
C THR A 66 3.94 -9.48 4.63
N PRO A 67 3.74 -10.04 3.43
CA PRO A 67 4.57 -9.91 2.23
C PRO A 67 4.44 -8.52 1.60
N GLY A 68 5.53 -7.95 1.09
CA GLY A 68 5.48 -6.65 0.43
C GLY A 68 6.82 -5.93 0.39
N PRO A 69 6.81 -4.69 -0.13
CA PRO A 69 8.02 -3.87 -0.20
C PRO A 69 8.31 -3.14 1.11
N THR A 70 9.60 -2.92 1.36
CA THR A 70 10.10 -1.98 2.37
C THR A 70 10.29 -0.60 1.76
N LYS A 71 9.93 0.45 2.50
CA LYS A 71 10.09 1.85 2.11
C LYS A 71 10.62 2.68 3.27
N VAL A 72 11.13 3.87 2.95
CA VAL A 72 11.47 4.90 3.94
C VAL A 72 10.50 6.06 3.74
N LEU A 73 9.84 6.47 4.81
CA LEU A 73 9.00 7.67 4.88
C LEU A 73 9.85 8.81 5.44
N SER A 74 10.00 9.89 4.69
CA SER A 74 10.55 11.14 5.22
C SER A 74 9.45 11.94 5.90
N PHE A 75 9.78 12.59 7.02
CA PHE A 75 8.87 13.53 7.72
C PHE A 75 8.97 14.96 7.19
N ALA A 76 9.83 15.20 6.19
CA ALA A 76 9.89 16.51 5.54
C ALA A 76 8.58 16.79 4.81
N LEU A 77 7.96 17.93 5.12
CA LEU A 77 6.79 18.42 4.40
C LEU A 77 7.14 18.64 2.93
N LYS A 78 6.16 18.33 2.08
CA LYS A 78 6.25 18.54 0.64
C LYS A 78 5.06 19.37 0.20
N SER A 79 5.34 20.44 -0.52
CA SER A 79 4.33 21.19 -1.26
C SER A 79 3.88 20.39 -2.48
N LEU A 80 2.76 20.80 -3.10
CA LEU A 80 2.31 20.20 -4.36
C LEU A 80 3.33 20.39 -5.49
N GLU A 81 4.05 21.52 -5.50
CA GLU A 81 5.10 21.79 -6.48
C GLU A 81 6.27 20.81 -6.31
N ASP A 82 6.69 20.53 -5.07
CA ASP A 82 7.78 19.58 -4.77
C ASP A 82 7.49 18.16 -5.27
N VAL A 83 6.21 17.79 -5.38
CA VAL A 83 5.78 16.43 -5.79
C VAL A 83 5.22 16.38 -7.19
N ARG A 84 5.09 17.51 -7.89
CA ARG A 84 4.44 17.61 -9.19
C ARG A 84 5.04 16.64 -10.20
N ASP A 85 6.37 16.64 -10.32
CA ASP A 85 7.07 15.81 -11.30
C ASP A 85 6.96 14.32 -10.94
N ALA A 86 6.95 13.98 -9.65
CA ALA A 86 6.71 12.61 -9.19
C ALA A 86 5.28 12.13 -9.48
N ILE A 87 4.28 13.02 -9.36
CA ILE A 87 2.89 12.75 -9.74
C ILE A 87 2.81 12.54 -11.25
N ALA A 88 3.40 13.42 -12.06
CA ALA A 88 3.42 13.28 -13.52
C ALA A 88 4.09 11.97 -13.95
N PHE A 89 5.23 11.63 -13.34
CA PHE A 89 5.92 10.37 -13.57
C PHE A 89 5.07 9.15 -13.19
N ALA A 90 4.33 9.20 -12.08
CA ALA A 90 3.45 8.11 -11.64
C ALA A 90 2.20 7.94 -12.53
N ASN A 91 1.83 8.99 -13.27
CA ASN A 91 0.65 9.04 -14.15
C ASN A 91 1.01 9.01 -15.65
N SER A 92 2.24 8.68 -16.01
CA SER A 92 2.66 8.49 -17.40
C SER A 92 2.66 7.00 -17.77
N TRP A 93 2.12 6.67 -18.95
CA TRP A 93 2.07 5.30 -19.46
C TRP A 93 3.46 4.71 -19.68
N GLU A 94 4.44 5.54 -20.01
CA GLU A 94 5.82 5.11 -20.28
C GLU A 94 6.51 4.59 -19.01
N THR A 95 6.29 5.28 -17.90
CA THR A 95 7.04 5.11 -16.64
C THR A 95 6.27 4.35 -15.57
N SER A 96 4.93 4.41 -15.58
CA SER A 96 4.11 3.84 -14.51
C SER A 96 3.76 2.38 -14.73
N ARG A 97 4.29 1.51 -13.86
CA ARG A 97 3.87 0.09 -13.80
C ARG A 97 2.38 -0.09 -13.46
N HIS A 98 1.80 0.85 -12.72
CA HIS A 98 0.42 0.78 -12.24
C HIS A 98 -0.60 1.07 -13.33
N LEU A 99 -0.19 1.74 -14.41
CA LEU A 99 -1.01 1.93 -15.59
C LEU A 99 -0.94 0.72 -16.54
N LYS A 100 0.21 0.04 -16.60
CA LYS A 100 0.42 -1.13 -17.47
C LYS A 100 -0.25 -2.41 -16.99
N ILE A 101 -0.43 -2.56 -15.67
CA ILE A 101 -1.06 -3.72 -15.07
C ILE A 101 -2.27 -3.23 -14.29
N PRO A 102 -3.50 -3.54 -14.73
CA PRO A 102 -4.70 -3.19 -13.99
C PRO A 102 -4.63 -3.79 -12.58
N THR A 103 -4.68 -2.91 -11.58
CA THR A 103 -4.76 -3.29 -10.18
C THR A 103 -5.93 -2.58 -9.51
N ALA A 104 -6.65 -3.30 -8.66
CA ALA A 104 -7.70 -2.73 -7.82
C ALA A 104 -7.47 -3.17 -6.37
N SER A 105 -7.66 -2.25 -5.44
CA SER A 105 -7.56 -2.53 -4.01
C SER A 105 -8.83 -2.05 -3.32
N ARG A 106 -9.34 -2.85 -2.39
CA ARG A 106 -10.51 -2.49 -1.60
C ARG A 106 -10.41 -3.08 -0.21
N PHE A 107 -10.93 -2.36 0.77
CA PHE A 107 -11.18 -2.92 2.09
C PHE A 107 -12.65 -3.29 2.22
N VAL A 108 -12.93 -4.50 2.69
CA VAL A 108 -14.28 -5.05 2.90
C VAL A 108 -14.27 -5.85 4.21
N ASP A 109 -15.17 -5.52 5.14
CA ASP A 109 -15.40 -6.27 6.39
C ASP A 109 -14.14 -6.59 7.21
N GLY A 110 -13.21 -5.63 7.35
CA GLY A 110 -11.97 -5.84 8.11
C GLY A 110 -10.85 -6.50 7.31
N GLY A 111 -11.10 -6.89 6.05
CA GLY A 111 -10.14 -7.52 5.16
C GLY A 111 -9.67 -6.60 4.02
N TYR A 112 -8.36 -6.64 3.73
CA TYR A 112 -7.78 -5.98 2.57
C TYR A 112 -7.76 -6.94 1.37
N LEU A 113 -8.46 -6.55 0.30
CA LEU A 113 -8.47 -7.24 -0.98
C LEU A 113 -7.59 -6.48 -1.97
N HIS A 114 -6.63 -7.18 -2.56
CA HIS A 114 -5.81 -6.67 -3.66
C HIS A 114 -5.95 -7.58 -4.87
N LEU A 115 -6.45 -7.02 -5.96
CA LEU A 115 -6.61 -7.69 -7.24
C LEU A 115 -5.56 -7.14 -8.20
N VAL A 116 -4.80 -8.04 -8.79
CA VAL A 116 -3.84 -7.75 -9.85
C VAL A 116 -4.26 -8.56 -11.05
N SER A 117 -4.42 -7.90 -12.20
CA SER A 117 -4.68 -8.62 -13.45
C SER A 117 -3.57 -9.64 -13.67
N PRO A 118 -3.89 -10.89 -14.04
CA PRO A 118 -2.87 -11.85 -14.45
C PRO A 118 -2.02 -11.21 -15.54
N LYS A 119 -0.70 -11.42 -15.50
CA LYS A 119 0.14 -11.10 -16.65
C LYS A 119 -0.40 -11.90 -17.83
N HIS A 120 -0.67 -11.24 -18.94
CA HIS A 120 -0.97 -11.93 -20.18
C HIS A 120 0.33 -12.60 -20.61
N GLU A 121 0.52 -13.88 -20.29
CA GLU A 121 1.53 -14.68 -20.97
C GLU A 121 1.06 -14.78 -22.41
N GLU A 122 1.86 -14.27 -23.36
CA GLU A 122 1.62 -14.61 -24.74
C GLU A 122 1.64 -16.13 -24.88
N PRO A 123 0.72 -16.72 -25.64
CA PRO A 123 0.67 -18.17 -25.80
C PRO A 123 1.89 -18.59 -26.64
N HIS A 124 3.03 -18.79 -26.00
CA HIS A 124 4.07 -19.62 -26.58
C HIS A 124 3.52 -21.03 -26.70
N GLY A 125 3.62 -21.54 -27.93
CA GLY A 125 2.88 -22.70 -28.39
C GLY A 125 3.05 -23.94 -27.51
N LYS A 126 1.97 -24.71 -27.51
CA LYS A 126 1.83 -26.11 -27.03
C LYS A 126 1.75 -26.27 -25.51
N GLY A 127 0.49 -26.26 -25.06
CA GLY A 127 -0.01 -27.25 -24.11
C GLY A 127 0.41 -27.05 -22.66
N SER A 128 -0.37 -26.29 -21.91
CA SER A 128 -0.46 -26.51 -20.46
C SER A 128 -1.90 -26.31 -19.99
N ARG A 129 -2.44 -27.38 -19.43
CA ARG A 129 -3.81 -27.47 -18.90
C ARG A 129 -3.94 -26.45 -17.78
N CYS A 130 -4.88 -25.51 -17.95
CA CYS A 130 -5.46 -24.75 -16.86
C CYS A 130 -5.93 -25.76 -15.80
N SER A 131 -5.32 -25.75 -14.60
CA SER A 131 -5.65 -26.69 -13.55
C SER A 131 -7.08 -26.41 -13.07
N VAL A 132 -7.87 -27.48 -13.01
CA VAL A 132 -9.31 -27.47 -12.69
C VAL A 132 -9.63 -26.78 -11.35
N GLN A 133 -8.64 -26.64 -10.45
CA GLN A 133 -8.78 -25.99 -9.15
C GLN A 133 -9.03 -24.48 -9.20
N GLN A 134 -8.51 -23.75 -10.20
CA GLN A 134 -8.73 -22.30 -10.31
C GLN A 134 -10.15 -21.93 -10.81
N ARG A 135 -10.84 -22.87 -11.47
CA ARG A 135 -12.23 -22.67 -11.93
C ARG A 135 -13.27 -22.89 -10.82
N GLN A 136 -12.92 -23.60 -9.75
CA GLN A 136 -13.84 -23.85 -8.64
C GLN A 136 -13.98 -22.64 -7.71
N GLN A 137 -12.89 -21.93 -7.39
CA GLN A 137 -12.97 -20.71 -6.55
C GLN A 137 -13.76 -19.56 -7.18
N LEU A 138 -13.76 -19.44 -8.51
CA LEU A 138 -14.55 -18.41 -9.22
C LEU A 138 -16.03 -18.76 -9.40
N ARG A 139 -16.44 -20.02 -9.14
CA ARG A 139 -17.87 -20.43 -9.22
C ARG A 139 -18.62 -20.28 -7.90
N GLU A 140 -17.91 -20.18 -6.78
CA GLU A 140 -18.52 -20.11 -5.44
C GLU A 140 -18.78 -18.67 -4.97
N THR A 141 -18.10 -17.67 -5.54
CA THR A 141 -18.38 -16.25 -5.29
C THR A 141 -19.41 -15.71 -6.28
N ARG A 142 -20.64 -16.24 -6.22
CA ARG A 142 -21.79 -15.56 -6.82
C ARG A 142 -22.03 -14.26 -6.06
N PHE A 143 -21.55 -13.14 -6.59
CA PHE A 143 -22.05 -11.82 -6.21
C PHE A 143 -23.57 -11.77 -6.49
N PRO A 144 -24.43 -11.45 -5.52
CA PRO A 144 -25.82 -11.18 -5.82
C PRO A 144 -25.88 -9.95 -6.73
N ARG A 145 -26.52 -10.10 -7.89
CA ARG A 145 -26.95 -8.97 -8.73
C ARG A 145 -27.91 -8.14 -7.89
N CYS A 146 -27.45 -7.02 -7.33
CA CYS A 146 -28.37 -5.98 -6.91
C CYS A 146 -28.94 -5.34 -8.18
N MET A 147 -30.23 -5.58 -8.42
CA MET A 147 -31.06 -4.72 -9.25
C MET A 147 -31.33 -3.44 -8.47
N LEU A 148 -30.88 -2.31 -9.02
CA LEU A 148 -31.58 -1.02 -9.18
C LEU A 148 -30.58 0.01 -9.70
#